data_AF-A0A839V2U0-F1
#
_entry.id   AF-A0A839V2U0-F1
#
_cell.length_a   1.000
_cell.length_b   1.000
_cell.length_c   1.000
_cell.angle_alpha   90.00
_cell.angle_beta   90.00
_cell.angle_gamma   90.00
#
_symmetry.space_group_name_H-M   'P 1'
#
loop_
_entity.id
_entity.type
_entity.pdbx_description
1 polymer ?
#
loop_
_entity_poly.entity_id
_entity_poly.type
_entity_poly.pdbx_seq_one_letter_code
_entity_poly.pdbx_strand_id
1 'polypeptide(L)'
;MARQSSPRQRRSKLQVVHPDAAAIDIGARFHVVAIPPDRDPEPVRRFDSFTHDLERLADWLVQQRITTVAMESTGIYWIPVFEILEERGLEALLVNARDVKNVPGRKTDINDAQ
;
A
#
# COMPACT_ATOMS: atom_id res chain seq x y z
N MET A 1 -19.30 -26.15 -35.17
CA MET A 1 -19.13 -24.69 -35.03
C MET A 1 -18.42 -24.41 -33.71
N ALA A 2 -17.12 -24.10 -33.74
CA ALA A 2 -16.34 -23.81 -32.54
C ALA A 2 -16.29 -22.29 -32.30
N ARG A 3 -16.73 -21.84 -31.12
CA ARG A 3 -16.62 -20.45 -30.69
C ARG A 3 -15.16 -20.11 -30.44
N GLN A 4 -14.58 -19.25 -31.28
CA GLN A 4 -13.26 -18.66 -31.05
C GLN A 4 -13.36 -17.63 -29.92
N SER A 5 -12.61 -17.84 -28.85
CA SER A 5 -12.43 -16.90 -27.76
C SER A 5 -11.50 -15.76 -28.19
N SER A 6 -12.01 -14.52 -28.11
CA SER A 6 -11.25 -13.31 -28.45
C SER A 6 -9.98 -13.18 -27.59
N PRO A 7 -8.83 -12.78 -28.17
CA PRO A 7 -7.61 -12.63 -27.41
C PRO A 7 -7.74 -11.46 -26.44
N ARG A 8 -7.53 -11.76 -25.15
CA ARG A 8 -7.53 -10.81 -24.03
C ARG A 8 -6.50 -9.72 -24.32
N GLN A 9 -6.98 -8.52 -24.63
CA GLN A 9 -6.16 -7.36 -24.99
C GLN A 9 -5.04 -7.18 -23.96
N ARG A 10 -3.77 -7.25 -24.40
CA ARG A 10 -2.60 -6.95 -23.56
C ARG A 10 -2.79 -5.54 -23.01
N ARG A 11 -3.10 -5.40 -21.71
CA ARG A 11 -3.02 -4.12 -21.00
C ARG A 11 -1.61 -3.57 -21.25
N SER A 12 -1.52 -2.37 -21.81
CA SER A 12 -0.27 -1.62 -21.89
C SER A 12 0.37 -1.63 -20.50
N LYS A 13 1.69 -1.86 -20.43
CA LYS A 13 2.43 -1.78 -19.16
C LYS A 13 2.19 -0.39 -18.58
N LEU A 14 1.55 -0.32 -17.41
CA LEU A 14 1.38 0.93 -16.69
C LEU A 14 2.77 1.50 -16.39
N GLN A 15 2.93 2.81 -16.57
CA GLN A 15 4.18 3.49 -16.23
C GLN A 15 4.30 3.57 -14.70
N VAL A 16 5.45 3.16 -14.18
CA VAL A 16 5.78 3.30 -12.76
C VAL A 16 6.31 4.72 -12.54
N VAL A 17 5.67 5.47 -11.64
CA VAL A 17 6.04 6.87 -11.30
C VAL A 17 6.91 6.94 -10.04
N HIS A 18 6.62 6.09 -9.05
CA HIS A 18 7.41 5.95 -7.81
C HIS A 18 7.97 4.52 -7.73
N PRO A 19 9.19 4.27 -8.23
CA PRO A 19 9.78 2.93 -8.23
C PRO A 19 10.19 2.46 -6.83
N ASP A 20 10.47 3.40 -5.93
CA ASP A 20 10.92 3.15 -4.55
C ASP A 20 9.79 3.39 -3.54
N ALA A 21 8.59 2.94 -3.89
CA ALA A 21 7.40 3.10 -3.07
C ALA A 21 7.03 1.81 -2.32
N ALA A 22 6.58 1.97 -1.07
CA ALA A 22 5.91 0.93 -0.31
C ALA A 22 4.44 1.26 -0.08
N ALA A 23 3.64 0.23 0.21
CA ALA A 23 2.24 0.37 0.62
C ALA A 23 2.03 -0.31 1.98
N ILE A 24 1.29 0.35 2.87
CA ILE A 24 0.91 -0.20 4.18
C ILE A 24 -0.61 -0.22 4.31
N ASP A 25 -1.17 -1.39 4.58
CA ASP A 25 -2.53 -1.54 5.10
C ASP A 25 -2.45 -1.54 6.64
N ILE A 26 -3.05 -0.53 7.26
CA ILE A 26 -2.94 -0.24 8.68
C ILE A 26 -4.18 -0.76 9.42
N GLY A 27 -4.00 -1.85 10.16
CA GLY A 27 -4.97 -2.38 11.10
C GLY A 27 -4.67 -2.01 12.56
N ALA A 28 -5.68 -2.15 13.41
CA ALA A 28 -5.58 -1.89 14.85
C ALA A 28 -4.62 -2.84 15.59
N ARG A 29 -4.36 -4.03 15.04
CA ARG A 29 -3.52 -5.07 15.67
C ARG A 29 -2.20 -5.27 14.96
N PHE A 30 -2.19 -5.11 13.64
CA PHE A 30 -1.06 -5.38 12.78
C PHE A 30 -1.16 -4.57 11.49
N HIS A 31 -0.02 -4.46 10.81
CA HIS A 31 0.16 -3.77 9.54
C HIS A 31 0.65 -4.78 8.50
N VAL A 32 0.13 -4.69 7.29
CA VAL A 32 0.63 -5.44 6.13
C VAL A 32 1.35 -4.47 5.21
N VAL A 33 2.62 -4.76 4.93
CA VAL A 33 3.51 -3.87 4.20
C VAL A 33 3.98 -4.57 2.94
N ALA A 34 3.86 -3.90 1.80
CA ALA A 34 4.34 -4.37 0.51
C ALA A 34 5.40 -3.41 -0.06
N ILE A 35 6.48 -3.97 -0.59
CA ILE A 35 7.56 -3.25 -1.30
C ILE A 35 7.67 -3.80 -2.75
N PRO A 36 8.49 -3.18 -3.62
CA PRO A 36 8.73 -3.74 -4.96
C PRO A 36 9.28 -5.19 -4.88
N PRO A 37 8.76 -6.10 -5.72
CA PRO A 37 9.01 -7.54 -5.58
C PRO A 37 10.46 -7.97 -5.84
N ASP A 38 11.28 -7.09 -6.43
CA ASP A 38 12.70 -7.29 -6.71
C ASP A 38 13.61 -6.86 -5.56
N ARG A 39 13.06 -6.27 -4.48
CA ARG A 39 13.84 -5.78 -3.34
C ARG A 39 14.17 -6.85 -2.31
N ASP A 40 13.25 -7.77 -2.06
CA ASP A 40 13.36 -8.77 -1.01
C ASP A 40 12.66 -10.09 -1.42
N PRO A 41 13.20 -11.28 -1.07
CA PRO A 41 12.53 -12.56 -1.31
C PRO A 41 11.13 -12.68 -0.66
N GLU A 42 10.90 -11.92 0.41
CA GLU A 42 9.61 -11.78 1.09
C GLU A 42 9.18 -10.30 1.03
N PRO A 43 8.66 -9.82 -0.12
CA PRO A 43 8.36 -8.41 -0.36
C PRO A 43 7.04 -7.95 0.29
N VAL A 44 6.29 -8.87 0.89
CA VAL A 44 5.08 -8.56 1.65
C VAL A 44 5.24 -9.14 3.04
N ARG A 45 5.18 -8.29 4.07
CA ARG A 45 5.43 -8.67 5.46
C ARG A 45 4.35 -8.14 6.39
N ARG A 46 4.14 -8.86 7.48
CA ARG A 46 3.27 -8.47 8.59
C ARG A 46 4.13 -7.96 9.75
N PHE A 47 3.72 -6.84 10.32
CA PHE A 47 4.28 -6.28 11.56
C PHE A 47 3.15 -6.07 12.56
N ASP A 48 3.39 -6.32 13.85
CA ASP A 48 2.42 -5.98 14.88
C ASP A 48 2.43 -4.46 15.17
N SER A 49 1.48 -4.00 15.97
CA SER A 49 1.21 -2.56 16.20
C SER A 49 1.95 -1.95 17.40
N PHE A 50 2.82 -2.72 18.07
CA PHE A 50 3.65 -2.21 19.16
C PHE A 50 4.81 -1.38 18.59
N THR A 51 5.24 -0.34 19.32
CA THR A 51 6.29 0.59 18.89
C THR A 51 7.54 -0.11 18.36
N HIS A 52 8.01 -1.16 19.03
CA HIS A 52 9.15 -1.96 18.57
C HIS A 52 8.96 -2.55 17.17
N ASP A 53 7.75 -3.04 16.84
CA ASP A 53 7.46 -3.57 15.51
C ASP A 53 7.27 -2.47 14.46
N LEU A 54 6.81 -1.29 14.87
CA LEU A 54 6.77 -0.11 13.98
C LEU A 54 8.18 0.39 13.64
N GLU A 55 9.10 0.40 14.60
CA GLU A 55 10.51 0.71 14.35
C GLU A 55 11.13 -0.31 13.41
N ARG A 56 10.91 -1.61 13.65
CA ARG A 56 11.38 -2.69 12.76
C ARG A 56 10.81 -2.57 11.34
N LEU A 57 9.54 -2.18 11.22
CA LEU A 57 8.90 -1.90 9.94
C LEU A 57 9.66 -0.78 9.21
N ALA A 58 9.88 0.35 9.88
CA ALA A 58 10.51 1.51 9.26
C ALA A 58 11.98 1.25 8.90
N ASP A 59 12.74 0.59 9.78
CA ASP A 59 14.12 0.20 9.52
C ASP A 59 14.21 -0.76 8.32
N TRP A 60 13.27 -1.70 8.21
CA TRP A 60 13.21 -2.58 7.04
C TRP A 60 12.95 -1.78 5.75
N LEU A 61 12.01 -0.82 5.75
CA LEU A 61 11.76 0.01 4.57
C LEU A 61 13.00 0.80 4.13
N VAL A 62 13.75 1.37 5.08
CA VAL A 62 15.02 2.06 4.80
C VAL A 62 16.05 1.10 4.20
N GLN A 63 16.21 -0.11 4.75
CA GLN A 63 17.12 -1.12 4.22
C GLN A 63 16.79 -1.50 2.77
N GLN A 64 15.50 -1.50 2.41
CA GLN A 64 15.01 -1.79 1.07
C GLN A 64 15.04 -0.57 0.13
N ARG A 65 15.60 0.55 0.58
CA ARG A 65 15.73 1.82 -0.17
C ARG A 65 14.39 2.40 -0.59
N ILE A 66 13.36 2.21 0.22
CA ILE A 66 12.07 2.88 0.03
C ILE A 66 12.24 4.36 0.37
N THR A 67 11.57 5.21 -0.39
CA THR A 67 11.56 6.67 -0.18
C THR A 67 10.16 7.21 0.13
N THR A 68 9.13 6.57 -0.42
CA THR A 68 7.73 7.03 -0.30
C THR A 68 6.84 5.87 0.16
N VAL A 69 5.91 6.15 1.07
CA VAL A 69 5.04 5.14 1.67
C VAL A 69 3.59 5.59 1.57
N ALA A 70 2.77 4.84 0.83
CA ALA A 70 1.31 5.02 0.84
C ALA A 70 0.71 4.23 2.00
N MET A 71 -0.11 4.87 2.84
CA MET A 71 -0.72 4.25 4.01
C MET A 71 -2.24 4.27 3.90
N GLU A 72 -2.86 3.10 3.86
CA GLU A 72 -4.30 2.96 3.94
C GLU A 72 -4.69 2.65 5.39
N SER A 73 -5.61 3.43 5.95
CA SER A 73 -6.14 3.20 7.29
C SER A 73 -7.63 3.48 7.34
N THR A 74 -8.35 2.66 8.10
CA THR A 74 -9.78 2.85 8.40
C THR A 74 -10.03 3.56 9.74
N GLY A 75 -8.97 3.83 10.52
CA GLY A 75 -9.04 4.50 11.82
C GLY A 75 -7.79 5.34 12.12
N ILE A 76 -7.61 5.74 13.38
CA ILE A 76 -6.51 6.65 13.79
C ILE A 76 -5.12 5.98 13.90
N TYR A 77 -5.02 4.66 13.70
CA TYR A 77 -3.79 3.89 13.91
C TYR A 77 -2.64 4.27 12.96
N TRP A 78 -2.89 5.11 11.96
CA TRP A 78 -1.86 5.63 11.07
C TRP A 78 -0.94 6.66 11.74
N ILE A 79 -1.39 7.35 12.79
CA ILE A 79 -0.61 8.42 13.44
C ILE A 79 0.76 7.92 13.92
N PRO A 80 0.87 6.87 14.75
CA PRO A 80 2.18 6.39 15.21
C PRO A 80 3.05 5.81 14.09
N VAL A 81 2.43 5.27 13.03
CA VAL A 81 3.16 4.79 11.84
C VAL A 81 3.75 5.97 11.08
N PHE A 82 2.96 7.02 10.86
CA PHE A 82 3.38 8.26 10.19
C PHE A 82 4.58 8.90 10.88
N GLU A 83 4.49 9.09 12.20
CA GLU A 83 5.55 9.72 13.00
C GLU A 83 6.88 8.96 12.88
N ILE A 84 6.86 7.63 13.02
CA ILE A 84 8.07 6.80 12.93
C ILE A 84 8.65 6.80 11.50
N LEU A 85 7.80 6.79 10.47
CA LEU A 85 8.27 6.87 9.08
C LEU A 85 8.92 8.24 8.78
N GLU A 86 8.33 9.34 9.24
CA GLU A 86 8.93 10.67 9.12
C GLU A 86 10.28 10.77 9.84
N GLU A 87 10.40 10.20 11.04
CA GLU A 87 11.67 10.13 11.78
C GLU A 87 12.76 9.37 11.03
N ARG A 88 12.39 8.39 10.20
CA ARG A 88 13.32 7.66 9.32
C ARG A 88 13.56 8.36 7.98
N GLY A 89 12.97 9.52 7.75
CA GLY A 89 13.12 10.31 6.52
C GLY A 89 12.33 9.76 5.33
N LEU A 90 11.26 8.99 5.59
CA LEU A 90 10.37 8.46 4.56
C LEU A 90 9.21 9.43 4.32
N GLU A 91 8.87 9.67 3.05
CA GLU A 91 7.70 10.46 2.69
C GLU A 91 6.42 9.63 2.85
N ALA A 92 5.68 9.85 3.92
CA ALA A 92 4.44 9.13 4.20
C ALA A 92 3.20 9.86 3.64
N LEU A 93 2.35 9.11 2.93
CA LEU A 93 1.13 9.61 2.29
C LEU A 93 -0.06 8.82 2.81
N LEU A 94 -0.92 9.46 3.60
CA LEU A 94 -2.17 8.85 4.05
C LEU A 94 -3.19 8.84 2.90
N VAL A 95 -3.65 7.65 2.50
CA VAL A 95 -4.66 7.45 1.46
C VAL A 95 -5.97 6.96 2.07
N ASN A 96 -7.08 7.52 1.58
CA ASN A 96 -8.40 7.07 2.01
C ASN A 96 -8.77 5.78 1.26
N ALA A 97 -9.11 4.73 2.01
CA ALA A 97 -9.58 3.45 1.47
C ALA A 97 -10.76 3.57 0.49
N ARG A 98 -11.58 4.62 0.65
CA ARG A 98 -12.73 4.92 -0.22
C ARG A 98 -12.30 5.45 -1.60
N ASP A 99 -11.18 6.18 -1.67
CA ASP A 99 -10.72 6.81 -2.91
C ASP A 99 -9.89 5.85 -3.78
N VAL A 100 -9.22 4.86 -3.17
CA VAL A 100 -8.49 3.79 -3.90
C VAL A 100 -9.44 2.92 -4.75
N LYS A 101 -10.73 2.88 -4.40
CA LYS A 101 -11.75 2.13 -5.15
C LYS A 101 -12.29 2.86 -6.39
N ASN A 102 -12.09 4.17 -6.52
CA ASN A 102 -12.69 5.00 -7.57
C ASN A 102 -11.79 5.16 -8.81
N VAL A 103 -11.26 4.05 -9.32
CA VAL A 103 -10.66 4.02 -10.67
C VAL A 103 -11.80 4.13 -11.70
N PRO A 104 -11.72 5.02 -12.71
CA PRO A 104 -12.80 5.18 -13.70
C PRO A 104 -13.12 3.83 -14.37
N GLY A 105 -14.34 3.34 -14.16
CA GLY A 105 -14.82 2.06 -14.71
C GLY A 105 -15.22 0.98 -13.70
N ARG A 106 -15.26 1.24 -12.38
CA ARG A 106 -15.77 0.27 -11.39
C ARG A 106 -16.75 0.91 -10.42
N LYS A 107 -18.04 0.64 -10.66
CA LYS A 107 -19.23 0.73 -9.78
C LYS A 107 -19.24 1.86 -8.73
N THR A 108 -20.04 2.89 -9.00
CA THR A 108 -20.48 3.87 -8.01
C THR A 108 -21.53 3.23 -7.09
N ASP A 109 -21.14 2.81 -5.89
CA ASP A 109 -22.12 2.56 -4.84
C ASP A 109 -22.40 3.90 -4.13
N ILE A 110 -23.29 4.67 -4.75
CA ILE A 110 -24.01 5.76 -4.09
C ILE A 110 -25.06 5.08 -3.22
N ASN A 111 -24.74 4.87 -1.94
CA ASN A 111 -25.64 4.92 -0.80
C ASN A 111 -24.91 4.37 0.42
N ASP A 112 -24.50 5.26 1.32
CA ASP A 112 -24.52 5.02 2.77
C ASP A 112 -24.67 6.39 3.43
N ALA A 113 -25.83 6.99 3.15
CA ALA A 113 -26.39 8.08 3.93
C ALA A 113 -27.78 7.65 4.37
N GLN A 114 -27.82 6.72 5.33
CA GLN A 114 -28.81 6.61 6.41
C GLN A 114 -28.19 5.90 7.61
#